data_AF-A0A257WW71-F1
#
_entry.id   AF-A0A257WW71-F1
#
_cell.length_a   1.000
_cell.length_b   1.000
_cell.length_c   1.000
_cell.angle_alpha   90.00
_cell.angle_beta   90.00
_cell.angle_gamma   90.00
#
_symmetry.space_group_name_H-M   'P 1'
#
loop_
_entity.id
_entity.type
_entity.pdbx_description
1 polymer ?
#
loop_
_entity_poly.entity_id
_entity_poly.type
_entity_poly.pdbx_seq_one_letter_code
_entity_poly.pdbx_strand_id
1 'polypeptide(L)'
;RSLNVAAAAQIMCHELRVAVAAAPAAVGEAPALASHEGLESLYALLEQLMLDAGFLDRVNPGRAMPRLRRLFGRTQVEAEELHLLMGALKAIGGIPKKRPGSNG
;
A
#
# COMPACT_ATOMS: atom_id res chain seq x y z
N ARG A 1 43.95 -1.72 33.07
CA ARG A 1 42.91 -0.66 33.03
C ARG A 1 41.57 -1.37 32.94
N SER A 2 40.82 -1.39 34.04
CA SER A 2 39.47 -1.98 34.10
C SER A 2 38.50 -1.08 33.34
N LEU A 3 37.65 -1.69 32.53
CA LEU A 3 36.50 -1.00 31.95
C LEU A 3 35.53 -0.67 33.09
N ASN A 4 34.94 0.53 33.10
CA ASN A 4 33.88 0.81 34.06
C ASN A 4 32.65 -0.07 33.74
N VAL A 5 31.88 -0.41 34.76
CA VAL A 5 30.71 -1.30 34.63
C VAL A 5 29.70 -0.75 33.61
N ALA A 6 29.57 0.57 33.51
CA ALA A 6 28.68 1.24 32.56
C ALA A 6 29.09 1.00 31.09
N ALA A 7 30.38 1.03 30.77
CA ALA A 7 30.91 0.79 29.44
C ALA A 7 30.81 -0.70 29.06
N ALA A 8 31.00 -1.60 30.02
CA ALA A 8 30.79 -3.03 29.80
C ALA A 8 29.31 -3.34 29.49
N ALA A 9 28.38 -2.71 30.22
CA ALA A 9 26.95 -2.80 29.96
C ALA A 9 26.58 -2.22 28.59
N GLN A 10 27.17 -1.07 28.21
CA GLN A 10 26.91 -0.44 26.91
C GLN A 10 27.35 -1.33 25.74
N ILE A 11 28.52 -1.94 25.83
CA ILE A 11 29.02 -2.87 24.81
C ILE A 11 28.09 -4.09 24.71
N MET A 12 27.67 -4.66 25.84
CA MET A 12 26.73 -5.78 25.85
C MET A 12 25.38 -5.42 25.23
N CYS A 13 24.81 -4.26 25.58
CA CYS A 13 23.58 -3.75 24.96
C CYS A 13 23.75 -3.49 23.46
N HIS A 14 24.91 -3.00 23.04
CA HIS A 14 25.22 -2.78 21.63
C HIS A 14 25.26 -4.09 20.85
N GLU A 15 26.00 -5.09 21.33
CA GLU A 15 26.08 -6.40 20.68
C GLU A 15 24.73 -7.10 20.62
N LEU A 16 23.91 -6.99 21.68
CA LEU A 16 22.54 -7.50 21.67
C LEU A 16 21.67 -6.78 20.63
N ARG A 17 21.77 -5.45 20.51
CA ARG A 17 21.02 -4.69 19.50
C ARG A 17 21.44 -5.07 18.08
N VAL A 18 22.74 -5.24 17.84
CA VAL A 18 23.28 -5.67 16.54
C VAL A 18 22.83 -7.09 16.23
N ALA A 19 22.86 -8.03 17.19
CA ALA A 19 22.38 -9.39 17.00
C ALA A 19 20.87 -9.46 16.72
N VAL A 20 20.06 -8.64 17.40
CA VAL A 20 18.62 -8.52 17.13
C VAL A 20 18.36 -7.91 15.75
N ALA A 21 19.15 -6.92 15.33
CA ALA A 21 19.04 -6.29 14.01
C ALA A 21 19.57 -7.18 12.86
N ALA A 22 20.51 -8.09 13.16
CA ALA A 22 21.08 -9.05 12.24
C ALA A 22 20.33 -10.39 12.23
N ALA A 23 19.36 -10.59 13.12
CA ALA A 23 18.43 -11.68 13.01
C ALA A 23 17.73 -11.54 11.64
N PRO A 24 17.76 -12.57 10.78
CA PRO A 24 17.00 -12.52 9.55
C PRO A 24 15.55 -12.27 9.96
N ALA A 25 14.99 -11.13 9.55
CA ALA A 25 13.56 -10.93 9.62
C ALA A 25 12.95 -12.21 9.04
N ALA A 26 12.04 -12.85 9.79
CA ALA A 26 11.30 -13.98 9.25
C ALA A 26 10.79 -13.52 7.90
N VAL A 27 11.33 -14.10 6.83
CA VAL A 27 10.94 -13.74 5.46
C VAL A 27 9.54 -14.27 5.36
N GLY A 28 8.58 -13.42 5.72
CA GLY A 28 7.18 -13.66 5.48
C GLY A 28 7.01 -14.00 4.01
N GLU A 29 6.02 -14.82 3.72
CA GLU A 29 5.64 -15.11 2.34
C GLU A 29 5.62 -13.82 1.53
N ALA A 30 6.31 -13.83 0.38
CA ALA A 30 6.42 -12.63 -0.44
C ALA A 30 5.00 -12.11 -0.72
N PRO A 31 4.73 -10.82 -0.46
CA PRO A 31 3.37 -10.30 -0.53
C PRO A 31 2.80 -10.54 -1.92
N ALA A 32 1.54 -10.99 -1.96
CA ALA A 32 0.87 -11.29 -3.21
C ALA A 32 0.72 -9.99 -4.01
N LEU A 33 1.22 -9.97 -5.24
CA LEU A 33 1.05 -8.83 -6.13
C LEU A 33 -0.41 -8.69 -6.58
N ALA A 34 -0.84 -7.45 -6.79
CA ALA A 34 -2.14 -7.14 -7.33
C ALA A 34 -2.32 -7.77 -8.72
N SER A 35 -3.49 -8.37 -8.94
CA SER A 35 -3.85 -8.89 -10.25
C SER A 35 -4.07 -7.74 -11.25
N HIS A 36 -3.89 -8.04 -12.54
CA HIS A 36 -4.19 -7.10 -13.61
C HIS A 36 -5.65 -6.59 -13.53
N GLU A 37 -6.60 -7.51 -13.30
CA GLU A 37 -8.01 -7.19 -13.13
C GLU A 37 -8.28 -6.27 -11.92
N GLY A 38 -7.53 -6.48 -10.82
CA GLY A 38 -7.60 -5.61 -9.64
C GLY A 38 -7.13 -4.18 -9.95
N LEU A 39 -6.03 -4.04 -10.69
CA LEU A 39 -5.54 -2.73 -11.14
C LEU A 39 -6.52 -2.04 -12.10
N GLU A 40 -7.12 -2.78 -13.03
CA GLU A 40 -8.17 -2.23 -13.90
C GLU A 40 -9.39 -1.74 -13.11
N SER A 41 -9.77 -2.45 -12.06
CA SER A 41 -10.85 -2.05 -11.14
C SER A 41 -10.52 -0.75 -10.40
N LEU A 42 -9.26 -0.59 -9.96
CA LEU A 42 -8.78 0.65 -9.36
C LEU A 42 -8.81 1.82 -10.37
N TYR A 43 -8.37 1.59 -11.61
CA TYR A 43 -8.39 2.63 -12.64
C TYR A 43 -9.81 3.10 -12.96
N ALA A 44 -10.77 2.18 -13.08
CA ALA A 44 -12.17 2.53 -13.30
C ALA A 44 -12.73 3.36 -12.13
N LEU A 45 -12.42 2.97 -10.90
CA LEU A 45 -12.83 3.73 -9.71
C LEU A 45 -12.23 5.14 -9.69
N LEU A 46 -10.93 5.26 -9.96
CA LEU A 46 -10.25 6.56 -10.01
C LEU A 46 -10.84 7.46 -11.11
N GLU A 47 -11.05 6.91 -12.30
CA GLU A 47 -11.64 7.66 -13.41
C GLU A 47 -13.02 8.20 -13.04
N GLN A 48 -13.88 7.35 -12.46
CA GLN A 48 -15.20 7.77 -12.02
C GLN A 48 -15.11 8.88 -10.96
N LEU A 49 -14.32 8.69 -9.90
CA LEU A 49 -14.20 9.69 -8.84
C LEU A 49 -13.61 11.01 -9.34
N MET A 50 -12.66 10.97 -10.26
CA MET A 50 -12.05 12.17 -10.82
C MET A 50 -12.99 12.90 -11.79
N LEU A 51 -13.87 12.18 -12.50
CA LEU A 51 -14.97 12.79 -13.26
C LEU A 51 -16.00 13.43 -12.33
N ASP A 52 -16.43 12.72 -11.28
CA ASP A 52 -17.43 13.19 -10.33
C ASP A 52 -16.93 14.41 -9.53
N ALA A 53 -15.64 14.45 -9.20
CA ALA A 53 -14.98 15.59 -8.56
C ALA A 53 -14.69 16.77 -9.53
N GLY A 54 -14.95 16.60 -10.84
CA GLY A 54 -14.68 17.61 -11.86
C GLY A 54 -13.20 17.82 -12.19
N PHE A 55 -12.31 16.89 -11.78
CA PHE A 55 -10.89 16.93 -12.13
C PHE A 55 -10.65 16.47 -13.58
N LEU A 56 -11.40 15.47 -14.06
CA LEU A 56 -11.39 15.05 -15.46
C LEU A 56 -12.51 15.74 -16.23
N ASP A 57 -12.18 16.22 -17.42
CA ASP A 57 -13.17 16.65 -18.41
C ASP A 57 -13.67 15.42 -19.17
N ARG A 58 -15.00 15.23 -19.22
CA ARG A 58 -15.64 14.10 -19.92
C ARG A 58 -15.46 14.16 -21.43
N VAL A 59 -15.32 15.36 -22.00
CA VAL A 59 -15.14 15.60 -23.43
C VAL A 59 -13.67 15.54 -23.80
N ASN A 60 -12.78 16.02 -22.92
CA ASN A 60 -11.33 15.96 -23.13
C ASN A 60 -10.57 15.52 -21.87
N PRO A 61 -10.53 14.21 -21.57
CA PRO A 61 -9.92 13.69 -20.33
C PRO A 61 -8.39 13.85 -20.27
N GLY A 62 -7.76 14.39 -21.32
CA GLY A 62 -6.34 14.66 -21.37
C GLY A 62 -5.49 13.39 -21.25
N ARG A 63 -4.44 13.45 -20.43
CA ARG A 63 -3.46 12.35 -20.25
C ARG A 63 -3.36 11.84 -18.82
N ALA A 64 -4.34 12.15 -17.97
CA ALA A 64 -4.33 11.77 -16.57
C ALA A 64 -4.40 10.24 -16.40
N MET A 65 -5.40 9.57 -17.00
CA MET A 65 -5.56 8.11 -16.91
C MET A 65 -4.35 7.34 -17.47
N PRO A 66 -3.81 7.65 -18.66
CA PRO A 66 -2.57 7.02 -19.14
C PRO A 66 -1.37 7.21 -18.20
N ARG A 67 -1.26 8.37 -17.54
CA ARG A 67 -0.18 8.63 -16.57
C ARG A 67 -0.35 7.80 -15.30
N LEU A 68 -1.57 7.66 -14.79
CA LEU A 68 -1.87 6.82 -13.63
C LEU A 68 -1.61 5.35 -13.93
N ARG A 69 -2.07 4.84 -15.08
CA ARG A 69 -1.77 3.47 -15.53
C ARG A 69 -0.27 3.19 -15.60
N ARG A 70 0.52 4.14 -16.10
CA ARG A 70 1.98 4.03 -16.15
C ARG A 70 2.66 4.15 -14.77
N LEU A 71 2.04 4.86 -13.84
CA LEU A 71 2.52 4.98 -12.45
C LEU A 71 2.30 3.67 -11.71
N PHE A 72 1.09 3.13 -11.75
CA PHE A 72 0.78 1.89 -11.05
C PHE A 72 1.34 0.65 -11.75
N GLY A 73 1.50 0.66 -13.08
CA GLY A 73 2.09 -0.46 -13.83
C GLY A 73 3.61 -0.62 -13.66
N ARG A 74 4.33 0.38 -13.12
CA ARG A 74 5.76 0.25 -12.78
C ARG A 74 5.99 -0.07 -11.30
N THR A 75 4.99 0.19 -10.45
CA THR A 75 5.03 -0.16 -9.04
C THR A 75 4.54 -1.60 -8.94
N GLN A 76 5.30 -2.46 -8.26
CA GLN A 76 4.86 -3.83 -7.97
C GLN A 76 3.82 -3.76 -6.83
N VAL A 77 2.63 -3.22 -7.13
CA VAL A 77 1.58 -3.00 -6.13
C VAL A 77 1.15 -4.32 -5.55
N GLU A 78 1.09 -4.40 -4.22
CA GLU A 78 0.61 -5.58 -3.51
C GLU A 78 -0.92 -5.61 -3.50
N ALA A 79 -1.50 -6.80 -3.44
CA ALA A 79 -2.95 -7.00 -3.41
C ALA A 79 -3.57 -6.32 -2.17
N GLU A 80 -2.86 -6.29 -1.04
CA GLU A 80 -3.29 -5.62 0.17
C GLU A 80 -3.30 -4.09 0.01
N GLU A 81 -2.24 -3.52 -0.57
CA GLU A 81 -2.17 -2.09 -0.90
C GLU A 81 -3.30 -1.67 -1.85
N LEU A 82 -3.56 -2.50 -2.88
CA LEU A 82 -4.66 -2.28 -3.81
C LEU A 82 -6.01 -2.24 -3.07
N HIS A 83 -6.28 -3.22 -2.21
CA HIS A 83 -7.52 -3.28 -1.43
C HIS A 83 -7.66 -2.10 -0.47
N LEU A 84 -6.57 -1.70 0.18
CA LEU A 84 -6.53 -0.51 1.05
C LEU A 84 -6.88 0.75 0.27
N LEU A 85 -6.22 0.97 -0.88
CA LEU A 85 -6.47 2.11 -1.77
C LEU A 85 -7.92 2.13 -2.25
N MET A 86 -8.45 1.00 -2.73
CA MET A 86 -9.84 0.89 -3.17
C MET A 86 -10.82 1.18 -2.02
N GLY A 87 -10.54 0.69 -0.81
CA GLY A 87 -11.36 0.94 0.37
C GLY A 87 -11.41 2.42 0.73
N ALA A 88 -10.25 3.09 0.77
CA ALA A 88 -10.14 4.51 1.05
C ALA A 88 -10.86 5.35 -0.01
N LEU A 89 -10.64 5.07 -1.29
CA LEU A 89 -11.28 5.78 -2.40
C LEU A 89 -12.80 5.62 -2.41
N LYS A 90 -13.32 4.41 -2.15
CA LYS A 90 -14.76 4.19 -2.02
C LYS A 90 -15.37 4.97 -0.86
N ALA A 91 -14.67 5.02 0.28
CA ALA A 91 -15.13 5.79 1.44
C ALA A 91 -15.16 7.29 1.14
N ILE A 92 -14.13 7.83 0.48
CA ILE A 92 -14.07 9.23 0.04
C ILE A 92 -15.17 9.54 -0.97
N GLY A 93 -15.40 8.64 -1.93
CA GLY A 93 -16.45 8.77 -2.96
C GLY A 93 -17.87 8.57 -2.47
N GLY A 94 -18.10 8.30 -1.17
CA GLY A 94 -19.42 8.00 -0.63
C GLY A 94 -20.04 6.70 -1.18
N ILE A 95 -19.25 5.81 -1.78
CA ILE A 95 -19.72 4.53 -2.31
C ILE A 95 -19.89 3.56 -1.13
N PRO A 96 -21.13 3.13 -0.81
CA PRO A 96 -21.37 2.31 0.37
C PRO A 96 -20.64 0.97 0.25
N LYS A 97 -19.91 0.58 1.31
CA LYS A 97 -19.32 -0.76 1.43
C LYS A 97 -20.47 -1.78 1.43
N LYS A 98 -20.59 -2.60 0.38
CA LYS A 98 -21.58 -3.69 0.33
C LYS A 98 -21.35 -4.58 1.55
N ARG A 99 -22.28 -4.56 2.51
CA ARG A 99 -22.19 -5.40 3.72
C ARG A 99 -22.20 -6.87 3.27
N PRO A 100 -21.23 -7.69 3.69
CA PRO A 100 -21.34 -9.13 3.50
C PRO A 100 -22.45 -9.63 4.42
N GLY A 101 -23.49 -10.24 3.85
CA GLY A 101 -24.54 -10.94 4.60
C GLY A 101 -25.88 -10.23 4.71
N SER A 102 -26.71 -10.38 3.68
CA SER A 102 -28.16 -10.52 3.81
C SER A 102 -28.62 -11.42 2.67
N ASN A 103 -28.38 -12.72 2.83
CA ASN A 103 -29.19 -13.74 2.18
C ASN A 103 -30.08 -14.30 3.29
N GLY A 104 -31.39 -14.11 3.13
CA GLY A 104 -32.39 -14.95 3.78
C GLY A 104 -32.51 -16.29 3.07
#